data_AF-A0A9P9EWR1-F1
#
_entry.id   AF-A0A9P9EWR1-F1
#
_cell.length_a   1.000
_cell.length_b   1.000
_cell.length_c   1.000
_cell.angle_alpha   90.00
_cell.angle_beta   90.00
_cell.angle_gamma   90.00
#
_symmetry.space_group_name_H-M   'P 1'
#
loop_
_entity.id
_entity.type
_entity.pdbx_description
1 polymer ?
#
loop_
_entity_poly.entity_id
_entity_poly.type
_entity_poly.pdbx_seq_one_letter_code
_entity_poly.pdbx_strand_id
1 'polypeptide(L)'
;MASTIKPVLPTSYKAAVIEAPGAPLKVIDVALKKPGPGQVLVKVLACGVCHSDAGLQQGHFGPHLFPRVPGHEIVGDVVEIGEGVSRVANGDRVGGTWHGGHDHTCRQCHMGLFQICDNAVSNGISQDGGYAEFVLLRSEAVVRVPKDLDPAQVGPLLCAGVTVFNSIRKMKIEQGNLVAIQGIGGLGHLAIQYANKMGYKVAALSSGSEKRDLALKLGAHEFIDSSQVDPIKALKELGGAALIIATAPNPKSIAPLTGALGAAGKLCVLAPVGQLEINSFDLISKAASVHGWPSGHALDCEDAIDFARTHGVTCLVERFSLDNAQEAMDTMIQNKNYSPARVPETLVMSRFHFLLPDLLRFQNSIPAAVGLLGSPTIWHMPIQPAVDTCDELKEVASRELEPQAGIMTARATHEKARSIRHCCQLAGPRRMSVERKYDGEYCQIHIDLNKSGAAIKIFSKSGRDSTRGLRKEALRNEEDGYGSGQEAANEISKVLFKSLHESAFGGNW
;
A
#
# COMPACT_ATOMS: atom_id res chain seq x y z
N MET A 1 -13.17 -44.90 -15.58
CA MET A 1 -12.51 -44.44 -14.34
C MET A 1 -11.25 -43.69 -14.75
N ALA A 2 -11.22 -42.36 -14.65
CA ALA A 2 -10.03 -41.60 -14.97
C ALA A 2 -8.97 -41.88 -13.89
N SER A 3 -7.88 -42.52 -14.29
CA SER A 3 -6.69 -42.72 -13.46
C SER A 3 -6.10 -41.36 -13.13
N THR A 4 -6.40 -40.83 -11.94
CA THR A 4 -5.79 -39.61 -11.41
C THR A 4 -4.38 -39.97 -10.94
N ILE A 5 -3.41 -39.83 -11.84
CA ILE A 5 -2.00 -39.80 -11.49
C ILE A 5 -1.84 -38.70 -10.43
N LYS A 6 -1.55 -39.08 -9.17
CA LYS A 6 -1.25 -38.10 -8.13
C LYS A 6 -0.03 -37.29 -8.59
N PRO A 7 -0.10 -35.95 -8.64
CA PRO A 7 1.05 -35.14 -9.02
C PRO A 7 2.21 -35.45 -8.07
N VAL A 8 3.40 -35.65 -8.62
CA VAL A 8 4.63 -35.81 -7.83
C VAL A 8 4.90 -34.48 -7.14
N LEU A 9 4.84 -34.47 -5.82
CA LEU A 9 5.14 -33.29 -5.02
C LEU A 9 6.65 -33.05 -4.96
N PRO A 10 7.10 -31.78 -4.96
CA PRO A 10 8.52 -31.46 -4.82
C PRO A 10 9.00 -31.76 -3.39
N THR A 11 10.31 -31.90 -3.21
CA THR A 11 10.92 -32.07 -1.88
C THR A 11 11.07 -30.75 -1.11
N SER A 12 11.13 -29.62 -1.83
CA SER A 12 11.20 -28.26 -1.30
C SER A 12 10.43 -27.30 -2.19
N TYR A 13 10.12 -26.12 -1.67
CA TYR A 13 9.39 -25.06 -2.38
C TYR A 13 9.78 -23.68 -1.87
N LYS A 14 9.49 -22.63 -2.63
CA LYS A 14 9.77 -21.24 -2.24
C LYS A 14 8.73 -20.69 -1.26
N ALA A 15 9.19 -20.00 -0.23
CA ALA A 15 8.36 -19.21 0.68
C ALA A 15 9.03 -17.88 1.03
N ALA A 16 8.22 -16.81 1.18
CA ALA A 16 8.68 -15.54 1.71
C ALA A 16 8.56 -15.56 3.24
N VAL A 17 9.71 -15.50 3.92
CA VAL A 17 9.83 -15.67 5.36
C VAL A 17 10.26 -14.35 6.00
N ILE A 18 9.68 -14.04 7.16
CA ILE A 18 10.17 -13.01 8.07
C ILE A 18 10.96 -13.71 9.17
N GLU A 19 12.25 -13.39 9.27
CA GLU A 19 13.16 -14.07 10.21
C GLU A 19 13.02 -13.57 11.66
N ALA A 20 12.68 -12.29 11.84
CA ALA A 20 12.57 -11.61 13.13
C ALA A 20 11.71 -10.35 13.01
N PRO A 21 11.22 -9.77 14.13
CA PRO A 21 10.55 -8.46 14.11
C PRO A 21 11.36 -7.39 13.37
N GLY A 22 10.69 -6.64 12.48
CA GLY A 22 11.25 -5.58 11.64
C GLY A 22 12.06 -6.08 10.44
N ALA A 23 12.32 -7.39 10.32
CA ALA A 23 13.11 -7.93 9.21
C ALA A 23 12.30 -7.89 7.89
N PRO A 24 12.96 -7.65 6.74
CA PRO A 24 12.30 -7.76 5.45
C PRO A 24 11.90 -9.21 5.15
N LEU A 25 10.91 -9.38 4.27
CA LEU A 25 10.57 -10.66 3.66
C LEU A 25 11.74 -11.15 2.79
N LYS A 26 12.18 -12.38 3.04
CA LYS A 26 13.17 -13.08 2.22
C LYS A 26 12.55 -14.31 1.60
N VAL A 27 12.66 -14.44 0.28
CA VAL A 27 12.23 -15.66 -0.41
C VAL A 27 13.34 -16.70 -0.28
N ILE A 28 13.01 -17.83 0.34
CA ILE A 28 13.92 -18.95 0.58
C ILE A 28 13.26 -20.27 0.17
N ASP A 29 14.08 -21.29 -0.09
CA ASP A 29 13.60 -22.67 -0.22
C ASP A 29 13.34 -23.28 1.16
N VAL A 30 12.16 -23.87 1.34
CA VAL A 30 11.76 -24.61 2.55
C VAL A 30 11.39 -26.04 2.19
N ALA A 31 11.64 -26.98 3.10
CA ALA A 31 11.29 -28.38 2.91
C ALA A 31 9.76 -28.58 2.89
N LEU A 32 9.27 -29.37 1.94
CA LEU A 32 7.84 -29.71 1.88
C LEU A 32 7.48 -30.66 3.02
N LYS A 33 6.46 -30.28 3.79
CA LYS A 33 5.89 -31.11 4.85
C LYS A 33 4.58 -31.72 4.37
N LYS A 34 4.40 -33.02 4.62
CA LYS A 34 3.14 -33.71 4.35
C LYS A 34 2.07 -33.30 5.38
N PRO A 35 0.78 -33.30 5.01
CA PRO A 35 -0.29 -32.97 5.95
C PRO A 35 -0.40 -34.04 7.04
N GLY A 36 -0.50 -33.60 8.30
CA GLY A 36 -0.87 -34.46 9.42
C GLY A 36 -2.38 -34.69 9.50
N PRO A 37 -2.87 -35.41 10.53
CA PRO A 37 -4.31 -35.61 10.76
C PRO A 37 -5.08 -34.27 10.78
N GLY A 38 -6.23 -34.23 10.11
CA GLY A 38 -7.09 -33.05 10.00
C GLY A 38 -6.53 -31.92 9.13
N GLN A 39 -5.35 -32.06 8.54
CA GLN A 39 -4.72 -31.03 7.69
C GLN A 39 -4.85 -31.34 6.20
N VAL A 40 -4.76 -30.29 5.39
CA VAL A 40 -4.64 -30.38 3.95
C VAL A 40 -3.41 -29.61 3.48
N LEU A 41 -2.72 -30.15 2.49
CA LEU A 41 -1.66 -29.46 1.78
C LEU A 41 -2.26 -28.79 0.54
N VAL A 42 -2.06 -27.48 0.44
CA VAL A 42 -2.62 -26.65 -0.61
C VAL A 42 -1.49 -26.07 -1.45
N LYS A 43 -1.56 -26.24 -2.76
CA LYS A 43 -0.73 -25.49 -3.71
C LYS A 43 -1.35 -24.11 -3.89
N VAL A 44 -0.65 -23.07 -3.45
CA VAL A 44 -1.14 -21.69 -3.46
C VAL A 44 -1.16 -21.17 -4.89
N LEU A 45 -2.27 -20.54 -5.26
CA LEU A 45 -2.45 -19.87 -6.56
C LEU A 45 -2.34 -18.35 -6.41
N ALA A 46 -2.86 -17.83 -5.31
CA ALA A 46 -2.72 -16.43 -4.92
C ALA A 46 -2.83 -16.30 -3.39
N CYS A 47 -2.15 -15.30 -2.83
CA CYS A 47 -2.39 -14.83 -1.48
C CYS A 47 -2.45 -13.31 -1.51
N GLY A 48 -3.50 -12.73 -0.96
CA GLY A 48 -3.58 -11.28 -0.80
C GLY A 48 -2.63 -10.77 0.29
N VAL A 49 -2.35 -9.46 0.25
CA VAL A 49 -1.40 -8.77 1.13
C VAL A 49 -2.15 -7.77 1.99
N CYS A 50 -2.13 -7.95 3.31
CA CYS A 50 -2.95 -7.18 4.24
C CYS A 50 -2.09 -6.40 5.25
N HIS A 51 -2.64 -5.31 5.80
CA HIS A 51 -1.99 -4.54 6.87
C HIS A 51 -1.66 -5.40 8.10
N SER A 52 -2.42 -6.46 8.36
CA SER A 52 -2.13 -7.40 9.44
C SER A 52 -0.82 -8.17 9.22
N ASP A 53 -0.43 -8.45 7.97
CA ASP A 53 0.86 -9.08 7.65
C ASP A 53 2.03 -8.12 7.90
N ALA A 54 1.83 -6.82 7.64
CA ALA A 54 2.79 -5.79 8.03
C ALA A 54 2.86 -5.64 9.57
N GLY A 55 1.73 -5.75 10.27
CA GLY A 55 1.70 -5.78 11.73
C GLY A 55 2.48 -6.97 12.32
N LEU A 56 2.38 -8.15 11.68
CA LEU A 56 3.26 -9.28 11.98
C LEU A 56 4.70 -8.91 11.74
N GLN A 57 5.06 -8.38 10.57
CA GLN A 57 6.44 -7.99 10.28
C GLN A 57 7.02 -7.08 11.37
N GLN A 58 6.24 -6.12 11.89
CA GLN A 58 6.68 -5.21 12.94
C GLN A 58 6.73 -5.83 14.35
N GLY A 59 6.33 -7.10 14.50
CA GLY A 59 6.35 -7.82 15.78
C GLY A 59 5.19 -7.50 16.71
N HIS A 60 4.08 -6.93 16.21
CA HIS A 60 2.92 -6.56 17.03
C HIS A 60 2.26 -7.76 17.75
N PHE A 61 2.46 -8.98 17.26
CA PHE A 61 1.93 -10.21 17.84
C PHE A 61 2.94 -10.95 18.74
N GLY A 62 4.12 -10.36 18.96
CA GLY A 62 5.17 -10.88 19.83
C GLY A 62 6.31 -11.58 19.09
N PRO A 63 7.54 -11.54 19.65
CA PRO A 63 8.75 -12.05 18.97
C PRO A 63 8.83 -13.59 18.91
N HIS A 64 8.04 -14.30 19.71
CA HIS A 64 8.03 -15.77 19.77
C HIS A 64 7.42 -16.44 18.52
N LEU A 65 6.81 -15.65 17.63
CA LEU A 65 6.17 -16.15 16.41
C LEU A 65 7.11 -16.32 15.22
N PHE A 66 8.37 -15.89 15.34
CA PHE A 66 9.35 -15.90 14.26
C PHE A 66 10.33 -17.09 14.35
N PRO A 67 10.86 -17.58 13.22
CA PRO A 67 10.57 -17.15 11.84
C PRO A 67 9.14 -17.55 11.40
N ARG A 68 8.55 -16.76 10.51
CA ARG A 68 7.16 -16.96 10.04
C ARG A 68 7.01 -16.71 8.55
N VAL A 69 6.28 -17.59 7.86
CA VAL A 69 5.69 -17.30 6.54
C VAL A 69 4.36 -16.56 6.77
N PRO A 70 4.18 -15.29 6.34
CA PRO A 70 2.91 -14.58 6.49
C PRO A 70 1.87 -14.97 5.44
N GLY A 71 0.73 -14.26 5.44
CA GLY A 71 -0.30 -14.35 4.42
C GLY A 71 -1.50 -15.18 4.87
N HIS A 72 -2.67 -14.56 4.89
CA HIS A 72 -3.92 -15.14 5.41
C HIS A 72 -5.13 -14.83 4.51
N GLU A 73 -4.85 -14.53 3.25
CA GLU A 73 -5.82 -14.28 2.18
C GLU A 73 -5.58 -15.29 1.05
N ILE A 74 -5.46 -16.56 1.43
CA ILE A 74 -4.90 -17.65 0.62
C ILE A 74 -5.98 -18.25 -0.26
N VAL A 75 -5.70 -18.48 -1.54
CA VAL A 75 -6.53 -19.32 -2.43
C VAL A 75 -5.63 -20.30 -3.17
N GLY A 76 -6.01 -21.58 -3.17
CA GLY A 76 -5.21 -22.63 -3.81
C GLY A 76 -5.96 -23.94 -4.02
N ASP A 77 -5.25 -24.92 -4.57
CA ASP A 77 -5.79 -26.26 -4.82
C ASP A 77 -5.24 -27.27 -3.83
N VAL A 78 -6.11 -28.10 -3.26
CA VAL A 78 -5.71 -29.22 -2.40
C VAL A 78 -4.92 -30.23 -3.23
N VAL A 79 -3.70 -30.55 -2.80
CA VAL A 79 -2.84 -31.54 -3.49
C VAL A 79 -2.63 -32.81 -2.68
N GLU A 80 -2.77 -32.74 -1.35
CA GLU A 80 -2.74 -33.89 -0.45
C GLU A 80 -3.63 -33.63 0.77
N ILE A 81 -4.30 -34.67 1.26
CA ILE A 81 -5.14 -34.63 2.47
C ILE A 81 -4.55 -35.54 3.54
N GLY A 82 -4.60 -35.10 4.79
CA GLY A 82 -4.24 -35.89 5.95
C GLY A 82 -5.36 -36.81 6.42
N GLU A 83 -5.04 -37.64 7.42
CA GLU A 83 -6.00 -38.56 8.03
C GLU A 83 -7.22 -37.82 8.61
N GLY A 84 -8.41 -38.40 8.48
CA GLY A 84 -9.65 -37.84 9.05
C GLY A 84 -10.26 -36.68 8.26
N VAL A 85 -9.61 -36.18 7.21
CA VAL A 85 -10.18 -35.14 6.34
C VAL A 85 -11.24 -35.73 5.41
N SER A 86 -12.47 -35.21 5.51
CA SER A 86 -13.61 -35.63 4.67
C SER A 86 -14.36 -34.47 4.01
N ARG A 87 -14.17 -33.23 4.48
CA ARG A 87 -14.89 -32.03 3.98
C ARG A 87 -14.42 -31.56 2.60
N VAL A 88 -13.20 -31.93 2.21
CA VAL A 88 -12.56 -31.58 0.93
C VAL A 88 -11.72 -32.75 0.42
N ALA A 89 -11.44 -32.79 -0.88
CA ALA A 89 -10.65 -33.81 -1.55
C ALA A 89 -9.51 -33.22 -2.37
N ASN A 90 -8.57 -34.06 -2.80
CA ASN A 90 -7.52 -33.66 -3.73
C ASN A 90 -8.13 -33.08 -5.02
N GLY A 91 -7.62 -31.93 -5.43
CA GLY A 91 -8.08 -31.17 -6.57
C GLY A 91 -9.18 -30.15 -6.25
N ASP A 92 -9.74 -30.13 -5.03
CA ASP A 92 -10.68 -29.07 -4.64
C ASP A 92 -9.97 -27.73 -4.50
N ARG A 93 -10.67 -26.65 -4.85
CA ARG A 93 -10.18 -25.29 -4.63
C ARG A 93 -10.67 -24.79 -3.28
N VAL A 94 -9.72 -24.34 -2.47
CA VAL A 94 -9.95 -23.90 -1.10
C VAL A 94 -9.27 -22.56 -0.83
N GLY A 95 -9.74 -21.90 0.22
CA GLY A 95 -9.12 -20.70 0.78
C GLY A 95 -8.66 -20.90 2.22
N GLY A 96 -7.64 -20.15 2.61
CA GLY A 96 -7.18 -20.01 3.98
C GLY A 96 -7.35 -18.56 4.42
N THR A 97 -8.25 -18.31 5.37
CA THR A 97 -8.56 -16.98 5.93
C THR A 97 -7.73 -16.70 7.20
N TRP A 98 -7.90 -15.53 7.84
CA TRP A 98 -7.37 -15.26 9.18
C TRP A 98 -7.70 -16.38 10.17
N HIS A 99 -8.94 -16.88 10.19
CA HIS A 99 -9.31 -18.05 11.01
C HIS A 99 -8.62 -19.30 10.44
N GLY A 100 -7.62 -19.81 11.15
CA GLY A 100 -6.82 -20.98 10.77
C GLY A 100 -7.09 -22.24 11.60
N GLY A 101 -7.88 -22.14 12.67
CA GLY A 101 -8.23 -23.26 13.54
C GLY A 101 -8.89 -22.81 14.84
N HIS A 102 -9.54 -23.75 15.54
CA HIS A 102 -10.23 -23.54 16.81
C HIS A 102 -10.30 -24.85 17.62
N ASP A 103 -10.71 -24.80 18.89
CA ASP A 103 -10.64 -25.95 19.83
C ASP A 103 -11.90 -26.80 19.94
N HIS A 104 -13.05 -26.33 19.44
CA HIS A 104 -14.38 -26.93 19.62
C HIS A 104 -14.90 -27.05 21.07
N THR A 105 -14.17 -26.55 22.07
CA THR A 105 -14.46 -26.77 23.49
C THR A 105 -14.73 -25.49 24.26
N CYS A 106 -14.22 -24.34 23.82
CA CYS A 106 -14.47 -23.07 24.48
C CYS A 106 -15.92 -22.59 24.24
N ARG A 107 -16.38 -21.67 25.09
CA ARG A 107 -17.74 -21.11 25.01
C ARG A 107 -18.02 -20.48 23.64
N GLN A 108 -17.03 -19.81 23.06
CA GLN A 108 -17.10 -19.11 21.78
C GLN A 108 -17.30 -20.11 20.64
N CYS A 109 -16.61 -21.25 20.66
CA CYS A 109 -16.85 -22.35 19.72
C CYS A 109 -18.28 -22.88 19.84
N HIS A 110 -18.80 -23.06 21.05
CA HIS A 110 -20.20 -23.49 21.26
C HIS A 110 -21.23 -22.43 20.81
N MET A 111 -20.85 -21.15 20.74
CA MET A 111 -21.65 -20.09 20.16
C MET A 111 -21.53 -19.98 18.63
N GLY A 112 -20.69 -20.81 18.00
CA GLY A 112 -20.35 -20.70 16.57
C GLY A 112 -19.45 -19.51 16.23
N LEU A 113 -18.82 -18.88 17.22
CA LEU A 113 -17.91 -17.74 17.04
C LEU A 113 -16.45 -18.21 16.97
N PHE A 114 -16.17 -19.12 16.04
CA PHE A 114 -14.86 -19.79 15.94
C PHE A 114 -13.67 -18.85 15.72
N GLN A 115 -13.91 -17.71 15.05
CA GLN A 115 -12.91 -16.68 14.77
C GLN A 115 -12.41 -15.93 16.02
N ILE A 116 -13.08 -16.11 17.17
CA ILE A 116 -12.67 -15.58 18.48
C ILE A 116 -12.59 -16.70 19.52
N CYS A 117 -12.21 -17.91 19.08
CA CYS A 117 -11.89 -19.03 19.96
C CYS A 117 -10.79 -18.65 20.96
N ASP A 118 -10.90 -19.09 22.21
CA ASP A 118 -9.87 -18.86 23.24
C ASP A 118 -8.53 -19.51 22.86
N ASN A 119 -8.57 -20.60 22.08
CA ASN A 119 -7.41 -21.32 21.56
C ASN A 119 -7.33 -21.21 20.03
N ALA A 120 -7.56 -20.01 19.49
CA ALA A 120 -7.57 -19.76 18.05
C ALA A 120 -6.18 -20.00 17.41
N VAL A 121 -6.21 -20.51 16.19
CA VAL A 121 -5.05 -20.54 15.30
C VAL A 121 -5.31 -19.57 14.16
N SER A 122 -4.29 -18.80 13.77
CA SER A 122 -4.39 -17.81 12.71
C SER A 122 -3.36 -18.10 11.62
N ASN A 123 -3.83 -18.25 10.38
CA ASN A 123 -2.96 -18.44 9.21
C ASN A 123 -2.03 -17.23 9.07
N GLY A 124 -0.77 -17.49 8.72
CA GLY A 124 0.24 -16.44 8.59
C GLY A 124 0.71 -15.78 9.89
N ILE A 125 0.11 -16.10 11.05
CA ILE A 125 0.44 -15.48 12.34
C ILE A 125 0.96 -16.52 13.33
N SER A 126 0.07 -17.36 13.88
CA SER A 126 0.43 -18.42 14.82
C SER A 126 0.79 -19.74 14.12
N GLN A 127 0.49 -19.85 12.83
CA GLN A 127 1.03 -20.86 11.92
C GLN A 127 1.45 -20.22 10.59
N ASP A 128 2.21 -20.96 9.78
CA ASP A 128 2.66 -20.48 8.47
C ASP A 128 1.48 -20.19 7.52
N GLY A 129 1.65 -19.18 6.69
CA GLY A 129 0.65 -18.62 5.79
C GLY A 129 0.94 -18.86 4.31
N GLY A 130 0.22 -18.11 3.48
CA GLY A 130 0.18 -18.29 2.02
C GLY A 130 1.22 -17.53 1.21
N TYR A 131 2.19 -16.85 1.84
CA TYR A 131 3.33 -16.28 1.08
C TYR A 131 4.33 -17.37 0.70
N ALA A 132 3.85 -18.37 -0.01
CA ALA A 132 4.53 -19.63 -0.28
C ALA A 132 3.89 -20.31 -1.49
N GLU A 133 4.62 -21.21 -2.14
CA GLU A 133 4.05 -22.07 -3.19
C GLU A 133 3.13 -23.15 -2.63
N PHE A 134 3.37 -23.60 -1.38
CA PHE A 134 2.56 -24.58 -0.67
C PHE A 134 2.31 -24.15 0.78
N VAL A 135 1.14 -24.51 1.31
CA VAL A 135 0.76 -24.23 2.70
C VAL A 135 -0.04 -25.39 3.29
N LEU A 136 0.18 -25.66 4.58
CA LEU A 136 -0.64 -26.58 5.36
C LEU A 136 -1.76 -25.81 6.04
N LEU A 137 -3.00 -26.22 5.80
CA LEU A 137 -4.19 -25.65 6.42
C LEU A 137 -4.95 -26.71 7.21
N ARG A 138 -5.68 -26.29 8.24
CA ARG A 138 -6.59 -27.18 8.98
C ARG A 138 -7.94 -27.29 8.28
N SER A 139 -8.42 -28.51 8.06
CA SER A 139 -9.60 -28.80 7.24
C SER A 139 -10.91 -28.24 7.82
N GLU A 140 -10.99 -28.01 9.13
CA GLU A 140 -12.13 -27.37 9.77
C GLU A 140 -12.22 -25.87 9.45
N ALA A 141 -11.10 -25.23 9.09
CA ALA A 141 -11.01 -23.79 8.86
C ALA A 141 -10.89 -23.41 7.37
N VAL A 142 -10.71 -24.38 6.46
CA VAL A 142 -10.64 -24.06 5.03
C VAL A 142 -11.97 -23.52 4.50
N VAL A 143 -11.90 -22.56 3.59
CA VAL A 143 -13.04 -21.98 2.87
C VAL A 143 -13.21 -22.73 1.56
N ARG A 144 -14.40 -23.16 1.17
CA ARG A 144 -14.63 -23.67 -0.20
C ARG A 144 -14.70 -22.52 -1.18
N VAL A 145 -13.91 -22.61 -2.25
CA VAL A 145 -13.83 -21.55 -3.26
C VAL A 145 -14.20 -22.13 -4.62
N PRO A 146 -15.20 -21.59 -5.33
CA PRO A 146 -15.55 -22.03 -6.68
C PRO A 146 -14.37 -21.91 -7.66
N LYS A 147 -14.17 -22.92 -8.51
CA LYS A 147 -13.01 -23.02 -9.41
C LYS A 147 -13.01 -22.00 -10.55
N ASP A 148 -14.18 -21.50 -10.90
CA ASP A 148 -14.42 -20.52 -11.95
C ASP A 148 -14.06 -19.08 -11.52
N LEU A 149 -13.87 -18.84 -10.21
CA LEU A 149 -13.45 -17.54 -9.71
C LEU A 149 -11.93 -17.37 -9.77
N ASP A 150 -11.50 -16.14 -10.08
CA ASP A 150 -10.10 -15.75 -10.10
C ASP A 150 -9.50 -15.77 -8.67
N PRO A 151 -8.50 -16.63 -8.38
CA PRO A 151 -7.90 -16.72 -7.06
C PRO A 151 -7.38 -15.39 -6.51
N ALA A 152 -6.84 -14.53 -7.39
CA ALA A 152 -6.29 -13.24 -6.96
C ALA A 152 -7.38 -12.25 -6.51
N GLN A 153 -8.58 -12.32 -7.11
CA GLN A 153 -9.71 -11.49 -6.70
C GLN A 153 -10.42 -12.04 -5.47
N VAL A 154 -10.43 -13.37 -5.28
CA VAL A 154 -11.06 -14.01 -4.12
C VAL A 154 -10.24 -13.85 -2.85
N GLY A 155 -8.91 -13.92 -2.92
CA GLY A 155 -8.03 -13.83 -1.74
C GLY A 155 -8.40 -12.71 -0.77
N PRO A 156 -8.48 -11.44 -1.21
CA PRO A 156 -8.87 -10.33 -0.34
C PRO A 156 -10.29 -10.41 0.24
N LEU A 157 -11.21 -11.16 -0.40
CA LEU A 157 -12.53 -11.40 0.17
C LEU A 157 -12.46 -12.25 1.44
N LEU A 158 -11.42 -13.07 1.58
CA LEU A 158 -11.21 -13.94 2.74
C LEU A 158 -10.75 -13.19 3.99
N CYS A 159 -10.35 -11.92 3.91
CA CYS A 159 -10.06 -11.10 5.08
C CYS A 159 -10.77 -9.75 5.00
N ALA A 160 -10.34 -8.83 4.13
CA ALA A 160 -10.99 -7.52 4.00
C ALA A 160 -12.49 -7.65 3.68
N GLY A 161 -12.86 -8.52 2.74
CA GLY A 161 -14.25 -8.70 2.31
C GLY A 161 -15.14 -9.26 3.41
N VAL A 162 -14.78 -10.39 4.01
CA VAL A 162 -15.56 -11.01 5.10
C VAL A 162 -15.65 -10.08 6.31
N THR A 163 -14.61 -9.30 6.61
CA THR A 163 -14.62 -8.32 7.73
C THR A 163 -15.70 -7.27 7.53
N VAL A 164 -15.79 -6.66 6.35
CA VAL A 164 -16.80 -5.62 6.10
C VAL A 164 -18.19 -6.22 5.85
N PHE A 165 -18.27 -7.38 5.22
CA PHE A 165 -19.52 -8.10 5.01
C PHE A 165 -20.17 -8.50 6.33
N ASN A 166 -19.40 -9.12 7.23
CA ASN A 166 -19.88 -9.50 8.54
C ASN A 166 -20.19 -8.29 9.42
N SER A 167 -19.31 -7.30 9.47
CA SER A 167 -19.55 -6.13 10.31
C SER A 167 -20.86 -5.44 9.95
N ILE A 168 -21.14 -5.23 8.66
CA ILE A 168 -22.42 -4.64 8.22
C ILE A 168 -23.60 -5.57 8.60
N ARG A 169 -23.59 -6.85 8.22
CA ARG A 169 -24.75 -7.74 8.44
C ARG A 169 -25.03 -8.04 9.92
N LYS A 170 -24.01 -8.00 10.78
CA LYS A 170 -24.15 -8.28 12.23
C LYS A 170 -24.58 -7.05 13.03
N MET A 171 -24.51 -5.84 12.46
CA MET A 171 -24.97 -4.63 13.14
C MET A 171 -26.50 -4.51 13.22
N LYS A 172 -27.28 -5.35 12.53
CA LYS A 172 -28.76 -5.35 12.55
C LYS A 172 -29.35 -3.97 12.25
N ILE A 173 -28.87 -3.37 11.16
CA ILE A 173 -29.37 -2.09 10.66
C ILE A 173 -30.43 -2.40 9.60
N GLU A 174 -31.57 -1.74 9.70
CA GLU A 174 -32.65 -1.92 8.72
C GLU A 174 -32.24 -1.34 7.36
N GLN A 175 -32.57 -2.01 6.25
CA GLN A 175 -32.26 -1.56 4.91
C GLN A 175 -32.90 -0.19 4.60
N GLY A 176 -32.34 0.54 3.63
CA GLY A 176 -32.74 1.90 3.29
C GLY A 176 -32.16 2.99 4.20
N ASN A 177 -31.64 2.64 5.37
CA ASN A 177 -30.93 3.57 6.25
C ASN A 177 -29.58 4.01 5.66
N LEU A 178 -29.07 5.12 6.19
CA LEU A 178 -27.76 5.66 5.83
C LEU A 178 -26.62 4.87 6.51
N VAL A 179 -25.73 4.31 5.70
CA VAL A 179 -24.47 3.69 6.10
C VAL A 179 -23.33 4.55 5.56
N ALA A 180 -22.51 5.09 6.47
CA ALA A 180 -21.32 5.84 6.12
C ALA A 180 -20.08 4.94 6.16
N ILE A 181 -19.24 4.99 5.13
CA ILE A 181 -17.99 4.25 5.06
C ILE A 181 -16.83 5.24 5.19
N GLN A 182 -16.10 5.18 6.30
CA GLN A 182 -14.94 6.02 6.53
C GLN A 182 -13.66 5.34 6.08
N GLY A 183 -12.98 5.95 5.11
CA GLY A 183 -11.82 5.41 4.42
C GLY A 183 -12.19 4.60 3.18
N ILE A 184 -11.44 4.80 2.09
CA ILE A 184 -11.61 4.11 0.80
C ILE A 184 -10.28 3.44 0.44
N GLY A 185 -9.96 2.38 1.19
CA GLY A 185 -8.82 1.49 0.96
C GLY A 185 -9.28 0.05 0.70
N GLY A 186 -8.48 -0.94 1.10
CA GLY A 186 -8.82 -2.37 0.97
C GLY A 186 -10.18 -2.73 1.56
N LEU A 187 -10.44 -2.39 2.83
CA LEU A 187 -11.76 -2.61 3.44
C LEU A 187 -12.83 -1.69 2.86
N GLY A 188 -12.53 -0.39 2.79
CA GLY A 188 -13.51 0.64 2.40
C GLY A 188 -14.14 0.44 1.03
N HIS A 189 -13.35 0.05 0.01
CA HIS A 189 -13.88 -0.14 -1.34
C HIS A 189 -14.82 -1.36 -1.43
N LEU A 190 -14.59 -2.40 -0.63
CA LEU A 190 -15.51 -3.53 -0.51
C LEU A 190 -16.73 -3.15 0.33
N ALA A 191 -16.56 -2.38 1.40
CA ALA A 191 -17.65 -1.95 2.27
C ALA A 191 -18.68 -1.09 1.54
N ILE A 192 -18.23 -0.19 0.65
CA ILE A 192 -19.13 0.60 -0.21
C ILE A 192 -19.99 -0.31 -1.08
N GLN A 193 -19.35 -1.28 -1.77
CA GLN A 193 -20.04 -2.22 -2.65
C GLN A 193 -21.03 -3.10 -1.86
N TYR A 194 -20.59 -3.72 -0.75
CA TYR A 194 -21.48 -4.55 0.07
C TYR A 194 -22.64 -3.76 0.64
N ALA A 195 -22.39 -2.57 1.21
CA ALA A 195 -23.47 -1.74 1.75
C ALA A 195 -24.49 -1.36 0.67
N ASN A 196 -24.03 -0.98 -0.52
CA ASN A 196 -24.91 -0.67 -1.65
C ASN A 196 -25.76 -1.89 -2.03
N LYS A 197 -25.12 -3.05 -2.24
CA LYS A 197 -25.79 -4.29 -2.66
C LYS A 197 -26.70 -4.90 -1.58
N MET A 198 -26.48 -4.56 -0.31
CA MET A 198 -27.36 -4.93 0.81
C MET A 198 -28.59 -4.00 0.93
N GLY A 199 -28.71 -2.96 0.10
CA GLY A 199 -29.88 -2.08 0.06
C GLY A 199 -29.80 -0.85 0.97
N TYR A 200 -28.61 -0.42 1.37
CA TYR A 200 -28.43 0.81 2.16
C TYR A 200 -28.20 2.03 1.27
N LYS A 201 -28.53 3.21 1.81
CA LYS A 201 -27.97 4.48 1.29
C LYS A 201 -26.54 4.58 1.77
N VAL A 202 -25.60 4.88 0.87
CA VAL A 202 -24.16 4.81 1.16
C VAL A 202 -23.51 6.18 1.00
N ALA A 203 -22.89 6.67 2.08
CA ALA A 203 -22.01 7.84 2.02
C ALA A 203 -20.56 7.40 2.21
N ALA A 204 -19.67 7.77 1.29
CA ALA A 204 -18.24 7.53 1.44
C ALA A 204 -17.54 8.76 2.01
N LEU A 205 -16.75 8.57 3.07
CA LEU A 205 -15.98 9.63 3.73
C LEU A 205 -14.49 9.40 3.46
N SER A 206 -13.82 10.39 2.88
CA SER A 206 -12.38 10.39 2.66
C SER A 206 -11.83 11.80 2.79
N SER A 207 -10.54 11.92 3.13
CA SER A 207 -9.81 13.18 2.99
C SER A 207 -9.36 13.35 1.54
N GLY A 208 -9.72 14.47 0.91
CA GLY A 208 -9.36 14.81 -0.46
C GLY A 208 -10.34 14.25 -1.50
N SER A 209 -10.44 14.95 -2.63
CA SER A 209 -11.41 14.66 -3.70
C SER A 209 -10.99 13.56 -4.67
N GLU A 210 -9.73 13.12 -4.62
CA GLU A 210 -9.11 12.17 -5.57
C GLU A 210 -9.84 10.82 -5.64
N LYS A 211 -10.53 10.42 -4.56
CA LYS A 211 -11.25 9.15 -4.47
C LYS A 211 -12.75 9.28 -4.74
N ARG A 212 -13.25 10.46 -5.09
CA ARG A 212 -14.68 10.71 -5.33
C ARG A 212 -15.23 9.82 -6.43
N ASP A 213 -14.63 9.87 -7.62
CA ASP A 213 -15.12 9.14 -8.79
C ASP A 213 -15.07 7.63 -8.56
N LEU A 214 -14.02 7.16 -7.88
CA LEU A 214 -13.90 5.77 -7.48
C LEU A 214 -15.02 5.37 -6.51
N ALA A 215 -15.29 6.19 -5.47
CA ALA A 215 -16.35 5.90 -4.50
C ALA A 215 -17.73 5.79 -5.16
N LEU A 216 -18.06 6.76 -6.03
CA LEU A 216 -19.33 6.78 -6.74
C LEU A 216 -19.46 5.57 -7.68
N LYS A 217 -18.38 5.25 -8.42
CA LYS A 217 -18.34 4.05 -9.28
C LYS A 217 -18.52 2.75 -8.50
N LEU A 218 -18.03 2.68 -7.26
CA LEU A 218 -18.19 1.52 -6.37
C LEU A 218 -19.60 1.41 -5.78
N GLY A 219 -20.47 2.41 -5.95
CA GLY A 219 -21.85 2.41 -5.47
C GLY A 219 -22.12 3.31 -4.26
N ALA A 220 -21.20 4.22 -3.91
CA ALA A 220 -21.52 5.29 -2.99
C ALA A 220 -22.57 6.22 -3.65
N HIS A 221 -23.58 6.61 -2.89
CA HIS A 221 -24.58 7.58 -3.33
C HIS A 221 -24.10 9.01 -3.05
N GLU A 222 -23.37 9.18 -1.95
CA GLU A 222 -22.79 10.45 -1.52
C GLU A 222 -21.29 10.31 -1.29
N PHE A 223 -20.53 11.38 -1.56
CA PHE A 223 -19.11 11.47 -1.23
C PHE A 223 -18.86 12.73 -0.41
N ILE A 224 -18.27 12.56 0.77
CA ILE A 224 -17.97 13.62 1.71
C ILE A 224 -16.45 13.76 1.80
N ASP A 225 -15.94 14.89 1.31
CA ASP A 225 -14.53 15.27 1.46
C ASP A 225 -14.31 15.92 2.83
N SER A 226 -13.78 15.15 3.78
CA SER A 226 -13.54 15.62 5.14
C SER A 226 -12.40 16.66 5.24
N SER A 227 -11.72 17.00 4.14
CA SER A 227 -10.76 18.11 4.08
C SER A 227 -11.43 19.45 3.75
N GLN A 228 -12.63 19.42 3.16
CA GLN A 228 -13.35 20.61 2.70
C GLN A 228 -14.53 20.94 3.61
N VAL A 229 -15.18 19.93 4.17
CA VAL A 229 -16.38 20.09 5.01
C VAL A 229 -16.23 19.33 6.32
N ASP A 230 -16.98 19.75 7.32
CA ASP A 230 -17.15 18.98 8.55
C ASP A 230 -17.96 17.71 8.25
N PRO A 231 -17.35 16.51 8.37
CA PRO A 231 -18.05 15.25 8.07
C PRO A 231 -19.23 15.00 9.02
N ILE A 232 -19.19 15.53 10.24
CA ILE A 232 -20.28 15.37 11.21
C ILE A 232 -21.50 16.14 10.74
N LYS A 233 -21.30 17.41 10.37
CA LYS A 233 -22.38 18.26 9.86
C LYS A 233 -22.96 17.69 8.57
N ALA A 234 -22.11 17.28 7.63
CA ALA A 234 -22.54 16.71 6.36
C ALA A 234 -23.39 15.44 6.55
N LEU A 235 -22.98 14.52 7.43
CA LEU A 235 -23.77 13.33 7.72
C LEU A 235 -25.09 13.65 8.45
N LYS A 236 -25.13 14.66 9.32
CA LYS A 236 -26.37 15.12 9.96
C LYS A 236 -27.35 15.72 8.95
N GLU A 237 -26.86 16.47 7.96
CA GLU A 237 -27.69 17.01 6.87
C GLU A 237 -28.32 15.88 6.02
N LEU A 238 -27.67 14.71 5.96
CA LEU A 238 -28.22 13.48 5.37
C LEU A 238 -29.15 12.68 6.31
N GLY A 239 -29.50 13.23 7.49
CA GLY A 239 -30.39 12.60 8.47
C GLY A 239 -29.68 11.85 9.60
N GLY A 240 -28.34 11.87 9.63
CA GLY A 240 -27.52 11.11 10.58
C GLY A 240 -27.34 9.65 10.16
N ALA A 241 -26.15 9.10 10.40
CA ALA A 241 -25.83 7.74 9.98
C ALA A 241 -26.39 6.71 10.95
N ALA A 242 -27.13 5.72 10.44
CA ALA A 242 -27.53 4.56 11.24
C ALA A 242 -26.34 3.63 11.51
N LEU A 243 -25.36 3.62 10.61
CA LEU A 243 -24.10 2.90 10.75
C LEU A 243 -22.95 3.70 10.16
N ILE A 244 -21.83 3.73 10.87
CA ILE A 244 -20.56 4.22 10.35
C ILE A 244 -19.57 3.07 10.43
N ILE A 245 -19.03 2.63 9.30
CA ILE A 245 -17.94 1.65 9.23
C ILE A 245 -16.61 2.40 9.14
N ALA A 246 -15.82 2.36 10.22
CA ALA A 246 -14.51 3.00 10.29
C ALA A 246 -13.40 2.05 9.85
N THR A 247 -12.79 2.34 8.70
CA THR A 247 -11.77 1.50 8.06
C THR A 247 -10.39 2.16 7.97
N ALA A 248 -10.28 3.48 8.07
CA ALA A 248 -8.98 4.14 8.04
C ALA A 248 -8.36 4.17 9.45
N PRO A 249 -7.09 3.79 9.63
CA PRO A 249 -6.47 3.68 10.96
C PRO A 249 -6.04 5.05 11.52
N ASN A 250 -6.99 5.97 11.71
CA ASN A 250 -6.73 7.29 12.29
C ASN A 250 -7.75 7.62 13.41
N PRO A 251 -7.35 7.50 14.70
CA PRO A 251 -8.20 7.86 15.84
C PRO A 251 -8.87 9.22 15.71
N LYS A 252 -8.13 10.24 15.24
CA LYS A 252 -8.63 11.63 15.14
C LYS A 252 -9.73 11.79 14.09
N SER A 253 -9.77 10.91 13.10
CA SER A 253 -10.83 10.87 12.07
C SER A 253 -12.01 9.99 12.47
N ILE A 254 -11.81 9.01 13.36
CA ILE A 254 -12.85 8.07 13.79
C ILE A 254 -13.65 8.63 14.96
N ALA A 255 -12.96 9.05 16.03
CA ALA A 255 -13.58 9.42 17.30
C ALA A 255 -14.71 10.46 17.17
N PRO A 256 -14.54 11.56 16.41
CA PRO A 256 -15.59 12.58 16.28
C PRO A 256 -16.87 12.08 15.59
N LEU A 257 -16.83 10.94 14.88
CA LEU A 257 -17.96 10.45 14.10
C LEU A 257 -19.13 9.94 14.95
N THR A 258 -18.97 9.76 16.27
CA THR A 258 -20.12 9.54 17.16
C THR A 258 -21.12 10.70 17.09
N GLY A 259 -20.62 11.92 16.86
CA GLY A 259 -21.44 13.11 16.66
C GLY A 259 -22.34 13.00 15.43
N ALA A 260 -21.96 12.19 14.44
CA ALA A 260 -22.65 12.03 13.16
C ALA A 260 -23.71 10.91 13.16
N LEU A 261 -23.78 10.10 14.22
CA LEU A 261 -24.75 9.01 14.33
C LEU A 261 -26.19 9.55 14.38
N GLY A 262 -27.12 8.82 13.78
CA GLY A 262 -28.56 9.01 13.98
C GLY A 262 -29.04 8.39 15.30
N ALA A 263 -30.35 8.43 15.54
CA ALA A 263 -30.96 7.73 16.67
C ALA A 263 -30.68 6.21 16.56
N ALA A 264 -30.27 5.60 17.68
CA ALA A 264 -29.81 4.21 17.77
C ALA A 264 -28.66 3.83 16.82
N GLY A 265 -27.93 4.83 16.30
CA GLY A 265 -26.86 4.64 15.33
C GLY A 265 -25.64 3.94 15.94
N LYS A 266 -24.87 3.27 15.09
CA LYS A 266 -23.70 2.48 15.50
C LYS A 266 -22.43 2.96 14.79
N LEU A 267 -21.36 3.18 15.54
CA LEU A 267 -20.01 3.31 15.00
C LEU A 267 -19.32 1.94 15.10
N CYS A 268 -19.04 1.30 13.97
CA CYS A 268 -18.31 0.04 13.91
C CYS A 268 -16.85 0.28 13.52
N VAL A 269 -15.93 0.05 14.46
CA VAL A 269 -14.49 0.26 14.29
C VAL A 269 -13.84 -1.05 13.84
N LEU A 270 -13.29 -1.05 12.63
CA LEU A 270 -12.60 -2.20 12.04
C LEU A 270 -11.09 -1.98 11.92
N ALA A 271 -10.64 -0.72 12.01
CA ALA A 271 -9.23 -0.40 12.04
C ALA A 271 -8.67 -0.52 13.48
N PRO A 272 -7.62 -1.33 13.71
CA PRO A 272 -6.98 -1.41 15.02
C PRO A 272 -6.18 -0.13 15.29
N VAL A 273 -6.75 0.77 16.10
CA VAL A 273 -6.20 2.11 16.36
C VAL A 273 -5.82 2.37 17.81
N GLY A 274 -5.87 1.35 18.67
CA GLY A 274 -5.62 1.49 20.10
C GLY A 274 -6.77 2.22 20.81
N GLN A 275 -6.45 3.23 21.61
CA GLN A 275 -7.43 3.99 22.37
C GLN A 275 -8.20 4.98 21.48
N LEU A 276 -9.51 5.12 21.75
CA LEU A 276 -10.39 6.09 21.10
C LEU A 276 -11.05 6.96 22.18
N GLU A 277 -10.88 8.27 22.07
CA GLU A 277 -11.54 9.24 22.95
C GLU A 277 -12.92 9.58 22.38
N ILE A 278 -13.99 9.16 23.06
CA ILE A 278 -15.37 9.31 22.58
C ILE A 278 -16.14 10.29 23.45
N ASN A 279 -16.95 11.15 22.82
CA ASN A 279 -17.91 11.99 23.54
C ASN A 279 -19.10 11.13 24.01
N SER A 280 -19.18 10.88 25.32
CA SER A 280 -20.26 10.07 25.91
C SER A 280 -21.65 10.67 25.74
N PHE A 281 -21.77 12.00 25.59
CA PHE A 281 -23.05 12.65 25.36
C PHE A 281 -23.66 12.25 24.00
N ASP A 282 -22.84 12.03 22.97
CA ASP A 282 -23.32 11.55 21.67
C ASP A 282 -23.99 10.17 21.78
N LEU A 283 -23.44 9.31 22.65
CA LEU A 283 -23.97 7.97 22.89
C LEU A 283 -25.29 8.04 23.68
N ILE A 284 -25.31 8.78 24.78
CA ILE A 284 -26.46 8.89 25.68
C ILE A 284 -27.64 9.56 24.97
N SER A 285 -27.42 10.70 24.31
CA SER A 285 -28.50 11.51 23.72
C SER A 285 -29.22 10.83 22.55
N LYS A 286 -28.60 9.83 21.92
CA LYS A 286 -29.13 9.14 20.73
C LYS A 286 -29.40 7.66 20.96
N ALA A 287 -29.15 7.12 22.16
CA ALA A 287 -29.04 5.68 22.40
C ALA A 287 -28.08 4.98 21.40
N ALA A 288 -27.00 5.67 21.04
CA ALA A 288 -26.01 5.21 20.07
C ALA A 288 -24.93 4.32 20.72
N SER A 289 -24.20 3.58 19.91
CA SER A 289 -23.17 2.65 20.39
C SER A 289 -21.90 2.63 19.54
N VAL A 290 -20.81 2.17 20.15
CA VAL A 290 -19.54 1.86 19.47
C VAL A 290 -19.32 0.35 19.53
N HIS A 291 -19.02 -0.26 18.39
CA HIS A 291 -18.81 -1.69 18.23
C HIS A 291 -17.49 -1.97 17.52
N GLY A 292 -16.89 -3.12 17.79
CA GLY A 292 -15.88 -3.73 16.93
C GLY A 292 -16.40 -5.05 16.37
N TRP A 293 -15.83 -5.52 15.27
CA TRP A 293 -16.09 -6.86 14.76
C TRP A 293 -14.81 -7.44 14.13
N PRO A 294 -14.43 -8.70 14.44
CA PRO A 294 -13.29 -9.36 13.81
C PRO A 294 -13.63 -9.77 12.38
N SER A 295 -12.77 -10.55 11.71
CA SER A 295 -13.06 -11.05 10.35
C SER A 295 -14.27 -12.01 10.31
N GLY A 296 -14.01 -13.31 10.19
CA GLY A 296 -15.03 -14.34 10.11
C GLY A 296 -14.40 -15.74 10.11
N HIS A 297 -15.26 -16.75 10.23
CA HIS A 297 -14.84 -18.14 10.07
C HIS A 297 -15.11 -18.63 8.64
N ALA A 298 -14.79 -19.89 8.34
CA ALA A 298 -14.89 -20.46 7.00
C ALA A 298 -16.25 -20.21 6.31
N LEU A 299 -17.36 -20.51 7.00
CA LEU A 299 -18.70 -20.30 6.44
C LEU A 299 -19.03 -18.82 6.19
N ASP A 300 -18.55 -17.88 7.02
CA ASP A 300 -18.75 -16.45 6.74
C ASP A 300 -18.03 -16.02 5.45
N CYS A 301 -16.86 -16.62 5.18
CA CYS A 301 -16.11 -16.36 3.95
C CYS A 301 -16.82 -16.97 2.73
N GLU A 302 -17.37 -18.19 2.86
CA GLU A 302 -18.19 -18.81 1.82
C GLU A 302 -19.40 -17.92 1.48
N ASP A 303 -20.12 -17.43 2.50
CA ASP A 303 -21.24 -16.48 2.31
C ASP A 303 -20.80 -15.18 1.63
N ALA A 304 -19.65 -14.62 2.02
CA ALA A 304 -19.14 -13.38 1.46
C ALA A 304 -18.76 -13.54 -0.02
N ILE A 305 -18.15 -14.68 -0.39
CA ILE A 305 -17.82 -15.04 -1.77
C ILE A 305 -19.11 -15.21 -2.59
N ASP A 306 -20.08 -15.97 -2.08
CA ASP A 306 -21.32 -16.23 -2.79
C ASP A 306 -22.14 -14.93 -2.97
N PHE A 307 -22.18 -14.06 -1.96
CA PHE A 307 -22.79 -12.74 -2.10
C PHE A 307 -22.05 -11.89 -3.14
N ALA A 308 -20.72 -11.86 -3.09
CA ALA A 308 -19.93 -11.11 -4.04
C ALA A 308 -20.15 -11.58 -5.49
N ARG A 309 -20.17 -12.90 -5.72
CA ARG A 309 -20.47 -13.50 -7.02
C ARG A 309 -21.88 -13.14 -7.49
N THR A 310 -22.87 -13.26 -6.60
CA THR A 310 -24.28 -13.04 -6.94
C THR A 310 -24.59 -11.59 -7.26
N HIS A 311 -23.98 -10.65 -6.54
CA HIS A 311 -24.30 -9.22 -6.62
C HIS A 311 -23.25 -8.39 -7.38
N GLY A 312 -22.22 -9.05 -7.93
CA GLY A 312 -21.16 -8.40 -8.71
C GLY A 312 -20.26 -7.49 -7.88
N VAL A 313 -19.91 -7.89 -6.66
CA VAL A 313 -18.88 -7.21 -5.85
C VAL A 313 -17.52 -7.70 -6.32
N THR A 314 -16.66 -6.76 -6.71
CA THR A 314 -15.32 -7.08 -7.22
C THR A 314 -14.25 -6.44 -6.36
N CYS A 315 -13.23 -7.21 -5.99
CA CYS A 315 -12.02 -6.67 -5.38
C CYS A 315 -11.11 -6.07 -6.47
N LEU A 316 -10.68 -4.83 -6.29
CA LEU A 316 -9.66 -4.24 -7.12
C LEU A 316 -8.30 -4.76 -6.66
N VAL A 317 -7.54 -5.39 -7.57
CA VAL A 317 -6.29 -6.07 -7.22
C VAL A 317 -5.14 -5.67 -8.14
N GLU A 318 -3.96 -5.56 -7.56
CA GLU A 318 -2.68 -5.49 -8.27
C GLU A 318 -1.91 -6.78 -7.97
N ARG A 319 -1.24 -7.34 -8.98
CA ARG A 319 -0.61 -8.67 -8.88
C ARG A 319 0.90 -8.54 -8.83
N PHE A 320 1.51 -9.29 -7.91
CA PHE A 320 2.95 -9.45 -7.76
C PHE A 320 3.32 -10.93 -7.80
N SER A 321 4.53 -11.26 -8.25
CA SER A 321 5.09 -12.60 -8.07
C SER A 321 5.55 -12.81 -6.63
N LEU A 322 5.65 -14.07 -6.19
CA LEU A 322 6.17 -14.40 -4.85
C LEU A 322 7.58 -13.84 -4.62
N ASP A 323 8.44 -13.85 -5.65
CA ASP A 323 9.79 -13.27 -5.60
C ASP A 323 9.78 -11.76 -5.26
N ASN A 324 8.64 -11.07 -5.46
CA ASN A 324 8.44 -9.65 -5.18
C ASN A 324 7.54 -9.40 -3.94
N ALA A 325 7.44 -10.35 -3.01
CA ALA A 325 6.56 -10.24 -1.84
C ALA A 325 6.84 -8.99 -0.97
N GLN A 326 8.11 -8.59 -0.80
CA GLN A 326 8.44 -7.36 -0.07
C GLN A 326 7.97 -6.11 -0.82
N GLU A 327 8.06 -6.09 -2.15
CA GLU A 327 7.57 -4.97 -2.97
C GLU A 327 6.05 -4.84 -2.87
N ALA A 328 5.33 -5.97 -2.90
CA ALA A 328 3.89 -6.00 -2.70
C ALA A 328 3.48 -5.43 -1.32
N MET A 329 4.21 -5.83 -0.27
CA MET A 329 3.99 -5.32 1.10
C MET A 329 4.27 -3.82 1.20
N ASP A 330 5.38 -3.33 0.65
CA ASP A 330 5.70 -1.91 0.60
C ASP A 330 4.62 -1.09 -0.14
N THR A 331 4.13 -1.62 -1.27
CA THR A 331 3.12 -0.97 -2.11
C THR A 331 1.80 -0.83 -1.36
N MET A 332 1.39 -1.91 -0.67
CA MET A 332 0.19 -1.95 0.16
C MET A 332 0.28 -0.95 1.33
N ILE A 333 1.41 -0.89 2.05
CA ILE A 333 1.64 0.04 3.17
C ILE A 333 1.61 1.50 2.71
N GLN A 334 2.23 1.80 1.57
CA GLN A 334 2.29 3.16 1.05
C GLN A 334 0.93 3.64 0.54
N ASN A 335 0.00 2.72 0.21
CA ASN A 335 -1.35 3.01 -0.29
C ASN A 335 -1.34 3.99 -1.48
N LYS A 336 -0.28 3.91 -2.29
CA LYS A 336 -0.08 4.72 -3.50
C LYS A 336 -0.32 3.81 -4.70
N ASN A 337 -1.40 4.07 -5.44
CA ASN A 337 -1.57 3.51 -6.78
C ASN A 337 -0.48 4.13 -7.67
N TYR A 338 0.59 3.39 -7.92
CA TYR A 338 1.58 3.79 -8.90
C TYR A 338 1.00 3.53 -10.30
N SER A 339 0.79 4.59 -11.08
CA SER A 339 0.67 4.46 -12.53
C SER A 339 2.07 4.66 -13.11
N PRO A 340 2.80 3.59 -13.51
CA PRO A 340 4.10 3.77 -14.14
C PRO A 340 3.94 4.48 -15.48
N ALA A 341 4.53 5.66 -15.62
CA ALA A 341 4.69 6.32 -16.91
C ALA A 341 6.06 5.95 -17.49
N ARG A 342 6.07 5.22 -18.62
CA ARG A 342 7.29 5.00 -19.40
C ARG A 342 7.59 6.26 -20.20
N VAL A 343 8.57 7.04 -19.75
CA VAL A 343 9.17 8.09 -20.58
C VAL A 343 10.33 7.45 -21.36
N PRO A 344 10.34 7.50 -22.69
CA PRO A 344 11.46 6.97 -23.49
C PRO A 344 12.78 7.63 -23.07
N GLU A 345 13.84 6.85 -22.92
CA GLU A 345 15.17 7.32 -22.48
C GLU A 345 15.74 8.41 -23.40
N THR A 346 15.44 8.31 -24.70
CA THR A 346 15.80 9.30 -25.73
C THR A 346 15.11 10.66 -25.52
N LEU A 347 13.94 10.67 -24.88
CA LEU A 347 13.18 11.88 -24.54
C LEU A 347 13.73 12.56 -23.27
N VAL A 348 14.42 11.86 -22.38
CA VAL A 348 14.90 12.44 -21.11
C VAL A 348 16.27 13.11 -21.25
N MET A 349 17.12 12.62 -22.15
CA MET A 349 18.57 12.92 -22.09
C MET A 349 19.16 13.87 -23.14
N SER A 350 18.37 14.70 -23.82
CA SER A 350 19.00 15.77 -24.64
C SER A 350 18.22 17.07 -24.79
N ARG A 351 16.89 17.07 -24.73
CA ARG A 351 16.07 18.23 -25.12
C ARG A 351 15.11 18.78 -24.06
N PHE A 352 15.03 18.17 -22.88
CA PHE A 352 13.92 18.44 -21.95
C PHE A 352 14.31 18.63 -20.48
N HIS A 353 15.60 18.49 -20.11
CA HIS A 353 15.99 18.62 -18.71
C HIS A 353 15.64 20.00 -18.12
N PHE A 354 15.58 21.03 -18.97
CA PHE A 354 15.30 22.42 -18.57
C PHE A 354 13.79 22.70 -18.43
N LEU A 355 12.93 21.96 -19.16
CA LEU A 355 11.46 22.04 -19.04
C LEU A 355 10.93 21.11 -17.95
N LEU A 356 11.73 20.15 -17.49
CA LEU A 356 11.34 19.17 -16.48
C LEU A 356 10.76 19.81 -15.20
N PRO A 357 11.31 20.91 -14.63
CA PRO A 357 10.72 21.57 -13.47
C PRO A 357 9.31 22.12 -13.72
N ASP A 358 9.01 22.54 -14.95
CA ASP A 358 7.72 23.11 -15.34
C ASP A 358 6.72 22.02 -15.74
N LEU A 359 7.17 20.95 -16.40
CA LEU A 359 6.37 19.73 -16.64
C LEU A 359 5.94 19.06 -15.32
N LEU A 360 6.80 19.12 -14.31
CA LEU A 360 6.52 18.67 -12.95
C LEU A 360 5.55 19.61 -12.19
N ARG A 361 5.17 20.77 -12.74
CA ARG A 361 4.06 21.60 -12.22
C ARG A 361 2.69 21.06 -12.63
N PHE A 362 2.61 20.20 -13.66
CA PHE A 362 1.38 19.55 -14.11
C PHE A 362 1.05 18.31 -13.28
N GLN A 363 1.01 18.50 -11.95
CA GLN A 363 1.05 17.44 -10.94
C GLN A 363 -0.13 16.46 -10.96
N ASN A 364 -1.09 16.62 -11.88
CA ASN A 364 -2.32 15.83 -11.97
C ASN A 364 -2.65 15.29 -13.38
N SER A 365 -1.81 15.49 -14.41
CA SER A 365 -2.05 14.88 -15.74
C SER A 365 -0.74 14.53 -16.46
N ILE A 366 -0.08 13.47 -15.99
CA ILE A 366 1.07 12.87 -16.67
C ILE A 366 0.75 12.52 -18.14
N PRO A 367 -0.45 12.02 -18.51
CA PRO A 367 -0.82 11.82 -19.90
C PRO A 367 -0.79 13.12 -20.74
N ALA A 368 -1.21 14.27 -20.19
CA ALA A 368 -1.13 15.56 -20.89
C ALA A 368 0.32 16.04 -21.04
N ALA A 369 1.16 15.86 -20.02
CA ALA A 369 2.59 16.17 -20.11
C ALA A 369 3.30 15.31 -21.17
N VAL A 370 2.97 14.01 -21.25
CA VAL A 370 3.48 13.11 -22.28
C VAL A 370 2.93 13.46 -23.67
N GLY A 371 1.65 13.86 -23.77
CA GLY A 371 1.04 14.33 -25.02
C GLY A 371 1.69 15.61 -25.56
N LEU A 372 1.97 16.58 -24.67
CA LEU A 372 2.68 17.81 -25.01
C LEU A 372 4.11 17.51 -25.50
N LEU A 373 4.84 16.63 -24.80
CA LEU A 373 6.17 16.16 -25.19
C LEU A 373 6.17 15.41 -26.54
N GLY A 374 5.05 14.79 -26.89
CA GLY A 374 4.84 14.14 -28.18
C GLY A 374 4.40 15.09 -29.30
N SER A 375 4.07 16.35 -29.01
CA SER A 375 3.49 17.28 -29.98
C SER A 375 4.51 17.79 -31.01
N PRO A 376 4.13 17.97 -32.29
CA PRO A 376 5.03 18.49 -33.33
C PRO A 376 5.70 19.82 -32.94
N THR A 377 4.98 20.66 -32.22
CA THR A 377 5.44 21.95 -31.69
C THR A 377 6.73 21.83 -30.88
N ILE A 378 6.85 20.76 -30.09
CA ILE A 378 8.01 20.50 -29.24
C ILE A 378 9.17 19.83 -30.04
N TRP A 379 8.84 18.99 -31.03
CA TRP A 379 9.85 18.25 -31.82
C TRP A 379 10.69 19.14 -32.74
N HIS A 380 10.15 20.27 -33.19
CA HIS A 380 10.85 21.22 -34.07
C HIS A 380 11.79 22.18 -33.32
N MET A 381 11.92 22.08 -31.99
CA MET A 381 12.74 22.99 -31.22
C MET A 381 14.24 22.64 -31.22
N PRO A 382 15.12 23.66 -31.19
CA PRO A 382 16.55 23.47 -31.04
C PRO A 382 16.89 22.86 -29.68
N ILE A 383 17.98 22.10 -29.62
CA ILE A 383 18.44 21.35 -28.43
C ILE A 383 18.78 22.30 -27.25
N GLN A 384 19.04 23.59 -27.53
CA GLN A 384 19.20 24.66 -26.55
C GLN A 384 18.43 25.91 -27.00
N PRO A 385 17.16 26.08 -26.61
CA PRO A 385 16.39 27.26 -26.98
C PRO A 385 16.93 28.51 -26.25
N ALA A 386 16.79 29.67 -26.89
CA ALA A 386 17.07 30.95 -26.24
C ALA A 386 16.11 31.19 -25.05
N VAL A 387 16.50 32.08 -24.13
CA VAL A 387 15.74 32.36 -22.90
C VAL A 387 14.29 32.76 -23.22
N ASP A 388 14.12 33.56 -24.26
CA ASP A 388 12.84 34.15 -24.66
C ASP A 388 11.84 33.07 -25.12
N THR A 389 12.35 32.02 -25.78
CA THR A 389 11.57 30.84 -26.20
C THR A 389 11.11 29.99 -25.00
N CYS A 390 11.84 30.01 -23.88
CA CYS A 390 11.43 29.33 -22.66
C CYS A 390 10.25 30.03 -21.97
N ASP A 391 10.12 31.35 -22.12
CA ASP A 391 9.06 32.13 -21.48
C ASP A 391 7.74 32.05 -22.27
N GLU A 392 7.79 32.03 -23.61
CA GLU A 392 6.62 31.76 -24.46
C GLU A 392 5.98 30.39 -24.17
N LEU A 393 6.80 29.36 -23.95
CA LEU A 393 6.33 28.03 -23.58
C LEU A 393 5.63 27.99 -22.22
N LYS A 394 6.11 28.76 -21.24
CA LYS A 394 5.46 28.87 -19.92
C LYS A 394 4.10 29.55 -20.03
N GLU A 395 3.95 30.49 -20.95
CA GLU A 395 2.69 31.18 -21.19
C GLU A 395 1.66 30.29 -21.92
N VAL A 396 2.10 29.49 -22.90
CA VAL A 396 1.23 28.50 -23.54
C VAL A 396 0.78 27.43 -22.54
N ALA A 397 1.69 26.94 -21.69
CA ALA A 397 1.38 25.87 -20.77
C ALA A 397 0.57 26.31 -19.53
N SER A 398 0.62 27.59 -19.15
CA SER A 398 -0.19 28.15 -18.06
C SER A 398 -1.63 28.42 -18.47
N ARG A 399 -1.90 28.66 -19.76
CA ARG A 399 -3.25 28.87 -20.30
C ARG A 399 -4.11 27.61 -20.30
N GLU A 400 -3.49 26.44 -20.20
CA GLU A 400 -4.17 25.15 -20.31
C GLU A 400 -4.48 24.49 -18.93
N LEU A 401 -3.98 25.00 -17.79
CA LEU A 401 -3.88 24.20 -16.54
C LEU A 401 -4.09 24.99 -15.21
N GLU A 402 -4.98 24.50 -14.32
CA GLU A 402 -5.30 25.08 -12.98
C GLU A 402 -4.59 24.35 -11.78
N PRO A 403 -3.98 25.04 -10.79
CA PRO A 403 -3.26 24.42 -9.65
C PRO A 403 -3.99 24.39 -8.26
N GLN A 404 -3.70 23.40 -7.38
CA GLN A 404 -4.18 23.30 -5.95
C GLN A 404 -3.13 22.63 -4.97
N ALA A 405 -3.20 22.86 -3.63
CA ALA A 405 -2.13 22.59 -2.62
C ALA A 405 -2.50 21.70 -1.37
N GLY A 406 -1.51 21.09 -0.67
CA GLY A 406 -1.65 20.29 0.60
C GLY A 406 -0.32 19.99 1.40
N ILE A 407 -0.36 19.41 2.63
CA ILE A 407 0.74 19.29 3.65
C ILE A 407 1.02 17.84 4.18
N MET A 408 2.27 17.48 4.54
CA MET A 408 2.75 16.14 5.01
C MET A 408 3.34 16.08 6.45
N THR A 409 3.19 14.95 7.15
CA THR A 409 3.71 14.67 8.52
C THR A 409 4.64 13.43 8.59
N ALA A 410 5.92 13.62 8.98
CA ALA A 410 7.00 12.66 9.33
C ALA A 410 8.01 12.19 8.23
N ARG A 411 9.29 11.92 8.62
CA ARG A 411 10.49 11.69 7.75
C ARG A 411 11.24 10.37 8.03
N ALA A 412 11.81 9.74 6.99
CA ALA A 412 12.71 8.56 7.02
C ALA A 412 14.22 8.92 6.89
N THR A 413 15.13 7.95 7.08
CA THR A 413 16.62 8.07 7.02
C THR A 413 17.19 7.89 5.60
N HIS A 414 18.17 8.70 5.18
CA HIS A 414 18.68 8.72 3.79
C HIS A 414 20.14 9.23 3.69
N GLU A 415 20.86 8.85 2.61
CA GLU A 415 22.14 9.48 2.21
C GLU A 415 21.95 10.67 1.25
N LYS A 416 22.85 11.67 1.35
CA LYS A 416 22.77 12.94 0.58
C LYS A 416 23.70 12.93 -0.64
N ALA A 417 23.12 12.99 -1.84
CA ALA A 417 23.87 13.28 -3.06
C ALA A 417 24.04 14.79 -3.28
N ARG A 418 25.21 15.21 -3.79
CA ARG A 418 25.57 16.64 -3.97
C ARG A 418 25.21 17.21 -5.34
N SER A 419 24.89 16.37 -6.31
CA SER A 419 24.47 16.75 -7.67
C SER A 419 23.76 15.57 -8.35
N ILE A 420 23.04 15.82 -9.45
CA ILE A 420 22.41 14.75 -10.25
C ILE A 420 23.48 13.80 -10.82
N ARG A 421 24.62 14.32 -11.27
CA ARG A 421 25.75 13.50 -11.73
C ARG A 421 26.31 12.62 -10.61
N HIS A 422 26.49 13.16 -9.41
CA HIS A 422 26.93 12.41 -8.23
C HIS A 422 25.89 11.35 -7.85
N CYS A 423 24.59 11.67 -8.02
CA CYS A 423 23.51 10.72 -7.82
C CYS A 423 23.54 9.56 -8.83
N CYS A 424 23.73 9.83 -10.13
CA CYS A 424 23.86 8.78 -11.15
C CYS A 424 25.10 7.90 -10.95
N GLN A 425 26.20 8.47 -10.44
CA GLN A 425 27.39 7.71 -10.06
C GLN A 425 27.16 6.80 -8.86
N LEU A 426 26.44 7.28 -7.83
CA LEU A 426 26.08 6.48 -6.65
C LEU A 426 25.06 5.37 -6.99
N ALA A 427 24.15 5.63 -7.93
CA ALA A 427 23.09 4.69 -8.30
C ALA A 427 23.54 3.61 -9.29
N GLY A 428 24.48 3.90 -10.20
CA GLY A 428 24.92 2.98 -11.24
C GLY A 428 23.84 2.70 -12.30
N PRO A 429 23.86 1.55 -12.99
CA PRO A 429 22.97 1.22 -14.12
C PRO A 429 21.53 0.82 -13.71
N ARG A 430 20.98 1.40 -12.63
CA ARG A 430 19.74 0.94 -11.98
C ARG A 430 18.52 1.81 -12.34
N ARG A 431 17.31 1.24 -12.22
CA ARG A 431 16.02 1.91 -12.52
C ARG A 431 15.73 3.07 -11.57
N MET A 432 15.14 4.14 -12.11
CA MET A 432 14.71 5.31 -11.34
C MET A 432 13.18 5.34 -11.18
N SER A 433 12.69 5.83 -10.05
CA SER A 433 11.26 5.99 -9.76
C SER A 433 11.01 7.31 -9.02
N VAL A 434 10.00 8.08 -9.42
CA VAL A 434 9.69 9.40 -8.82
C VAL A 434 8.44 9.29 -7.95
N GLU A 435 8.49 9.82 -6.73
CA GLU A 435 7.41 9.76 -5.75
C GLU A 435 6.85 11.17 -5.45
N ARG A 436 5.51 11.31 -5.39
CA ARG A 436 4.80 12.56 -5.03
C ARG A 436 4.90 12.84 -3.53
N LYS A 437 5.31 14.06 -3.14
CA LYS A 437 5.28 14.58 -1.75
C LYS A 437 4.55 15.93 -1.67
N TYR A 438 3.83 16.13 -0.57
CA TYR A 438 3.03 17.31 -0.23
C TYR A 438 3.80 18.21 0.75
N ASP A 439 4.77 18.96 0.26
CA ASP A 439 5.26 20.15 0.93
C ASP A 439 6.11 20.98 -0.03
N GLY A 440 5.62 22.17 -0.37
CA GLY A 440 6.51 23.21 -0.83
C GLY A 440 7.43 23.56 0.36
N GLU A 441 8.69 23.09 0.38
CA GLU A 441 9.91 23.85 0.72
C GLU A 441 11.24 23.01 0.93
N TYR A 442 12.33 23.37 0.21
CA TYR A 442 13.79 23.01 0.16
C TYR A 442 14.27 21.64 -0.40
N CYS A 443 15.38 21.64 -1.16
CA CYS A 443 15.81 20.60 -2.12
C CYS A 443 16.86 19.66 -1.51
N GLN A 444 16.59 18.35 -1.43
CA GLN A 444 17.58 17.30 -1.14
C GLN A 444 17.27 16.06 -1.99
N ILE A 445 18.30 15.47 -2.62
CA ILE A 445 18.19 14.19 -3.35
C ILE A 445 18.57 13.07 -2.39
N HIS A 446 17.66 12.12 -2.21
CA HIS A 446 17.76 11.06 -1.21
C HIS A 446 17.85 9.70 -1.92
N ILE A 447 18.88 8.92 -1.60
CA ILE A 447 19.06 7.56 -2.13
C ILE A 447 18.65 6.58 -1.03
N ASP A 448 17.64 5.76 -1.31
CA ASP A 448 17.19 4.71 -0.40
C ASP A 448 18.00 3.43 -0.67
N LEU A 449 18.85 3.08 0.30
CA LEU A 449 19.75 1.94 0.22
C LEU A 449 19.11 0.63 0.69
N ASN A 450 17.88 0.67 1.24
CA ASN A 450 17.25 -0.51 1.84
C ASN A 450 16.50 -1.38 0.82
N LYS A 451 16.39 -0.95 -0.45
CA LYS A 451 15.76 -1.74 -1.52
C LYS A 451 16.79 -2.49 -2.34
N SER A 452 16.60 -3.80 -2.50
CA SER A 452 17.38 -4.66 -3.39
C SER A 452 17.14 -4.26 -4.85
N GLY A 453 17.94 -3.31 -5.31
CA GLY A 453 17.72 -2.56 -6.55
C GLY A 453 17.52 -1.09 -6.20
N ALA A 454 18.63 -0.40 -5.90
CA ALA A 454 18.61 0.99 -5.43
C ALA A 454 17.77 1.88 -6.37
N ALA A 455 16.65 2.37 -5.85
CA ALA A 455 15.77 3.30 -6.54
C ALA A 455 16.16 4.73 -6.17
N ILE A 456 16.48 5.55 -7.16
CA ILE A 456 16.74 6.98 -6.95
C ILE A 456 15.40 7.69 -6.76
N LYS A 457 15.20 8.35 -5.60
CA LYS A 457 14.08 9.27 -5.37
C LYS A 457 14.59 10.71 -5.44
N ILE A 458 14.13 11.46 -6.44
CA ILE A 458 14.48 12.87 -6.63
C ILE A 458 13.37 13.73 -6.03
N PHE A 459 13.71 14.53 -5.01
CA PHE A 459 12.84 15.60 -4.50
C PHE A 459 13.46 16.95 -4.87
N SER A 460 12.69 17.87 -5.47
CA SER A 460 13.19 19.13 -6.02
C SER A 460 12.59 20.36 -5.33
N LYS A 461 13.44 21.33 -4.93
CA LYS A 461 13.05 22.70 -4.54
C LYS A 461 14.00 23.81 -5.01
N SER A 462 14.65 23.74 -6.17
CA SER A 462 15.21 24.99 -6.71
C SER A 462 15.39 24.92 -8.21
N GLY A 463 14.47 25.53 -8.94
CA GLY A 463 14.64 25.90 -10.34
C GLY A 463 15.68 27.03 -10.51
N ARG A 464 16.93 26.81 -10.06
CA ARG A 464 18.06 27.66 -10.40
C ARG A 464 19.01 26.90 -11.32
N ASP A 465 19.22 27.45 -12.50
CA ASP A 465 20.23 27.03 -13.46
C ASP A 465 21.63 27.14 -12.84
N SER A 466 22.29 25.99 -12.67
CA SER A 466 23.63 25.90 -12.08
C SER A 466 24.75 26.34 -13.03
N THR A 467 24.44 26.65 -14.29
CA THR A 467 25.43 27.16 -15.27
C THR A 467 25.68 28.67 -15.13
N ARG A 468 24.83 29.41 -14.41
CA ARG A 468 25.02 30.86 -14.17
C ARG A 468 26.22 31.20 -13.28
N GLY A 469 26.68 30.27 -12.43
CA GLY A 469 27.91 30.46 -11.65
C GLY A 469 29.16 30.50 -12.54
N LEU A 470 29.17 29.70 -13.61
CA LEU A 470 30.27 29.62 -14.58
C LEU A 470 30.32 30.86 -15.50
N ARG A 471 29.19 31.55 -15.69
CA ARG A 471 29.16 32.81 -16.48
C ARG A 471 29.79 34.00 -15.74
N LYS A 472 29.73 34.06 -14.40
CA LYS A 472 30.34 35.18 -13.64
C LYS A 472 31.85 35.05 -13.48
N GLU A 473 32.39 33.83 -13.49
CA GLU A 473 33.84 33.60 -13.50
C GLU A 473 34.44 33.71 -14.91
N ALA A 474 33.68 33.44 -15.97
CA ALA A 474 34.12 33.73 -17.34
C ALA A 474 34.13 35.24 -17.65
N LEU A 475 33.15 36.00 -17.16
CA LEU A 475 33.04 37.45 -17.43
C LEU A 475 33.86 38.35 -16.49
N ARG A 476 34.44 37.81 -15.41
CA ARG A 476 35.47 38.53 -14.61
C ARG A 476 36.89 38.31 -15.12
N ASN A 477 37.11 37.30 -15.96
CA ASN A 477 38.42 36.96 -16.52
C ASN A 477 38.68 37.57 -17.90
N GLU A 478 37.81 38.48 -18.37
CA GLU A 478 38.02 39.28 -19.59
C GLU A 478 38.27 40.78 -19.32
N GLU A 479 38.19 41.26 -18.06
CA GLU A 479 38.35 42.69 -17.74
C GLU A 479 39.71 43.09 -17.11
N ASP A 480 40.55 42.14 -16.68
CA ASP A 480 41.88 42.48 -16.14
C ASP A 480 43.00 41.90 -17.04
N GLY A 481 43.41 42.70 -18.02
CA GLY A 481 44.52 42.40 -18.91
C GLY A 481 45.91 42.51 -18.24
N TYR A 482 46.83 41.68 -18.76
CA TYR A 482 48.30 41.72 -18.62
C TYR A 482 48.94 41.34 -17.26
N GLY A 483 49.74 40.26 -17.27
CA GLY A 483 50.94 40.16 -16.43
C GLY A 483 51.30 38.77 -15.88
N SER A 484 52.23 38.08 -16.54
CA SER A 484 53.12 37.02 -16.02
C SER A 484 52.53 35.77 -15.35
N GLY A 485 52.50 34.67 -16.10
CA GLY A 485 52.78 33.37 -15.52
C GLY A 485 54.27 33.25 -15.24
N GLN A 486 54.65 32.88 -14.00
CA GLN A 486 55.79 31.99 -13.69
C GLN A 486 55.95 31.62 -12.18
N GLU A 487 55.02 31.89 -11.26
CA GLU A 487 55.27 31.59 -9.82
C GLU A 487 54.23 30.73 -9.07
N ALA A 488 53.08 30.39 -9.65
CA ALA A 488 52.06 29.58 -8.96
C ALA A 488 52.20 28.05 -9.16
N ALA A 489 53.22 27.59 -9.89
CA ALA A 489 53.44 26.16 -10.15
C ALA A 489 54.31 25.44 -9.08
N ASN A 490 54.76 26.13 -8.03
CA ASN A 490 55.72 25.57 -7.05
C ASN A 490 55.23 25.43 -5.59
N GLU A 491 53.95 25.69 -5.27
CA GLU A 491 53.42 25.49 -3.90
C GLU A 491 52.45 24.31 -3.73
N ILE A 492 51.90 23.75 -4.80
CA ILE A 492 50.93 22.64 -4.70
C ILE A 492 51.61 21.27 -4.48
N SER A 493 52.92 21.16 -4.71
CA SER A 493 53.71 19.95 -4.39
C SER A 493 54.19 19.86 -2.93
N LYS A 494 53.89 20.83 -2.05
CA LYS A 494 54.32 20.79 -0.63
C LYS A 494 53.21 20.56 0.40
N VAL A 495 51.93 20.64 0.01
CA VAL A 495 50.81 20.41 0.93
C VAL A 495 50.27 18.96 0.88
N LEU A 496 50.58 18.21 -0.19
CA LEU A 496 50.15 16.82 -0.37
C LEU A 496 51.04 15.76 0.33
N PHE A 497 52.06 16.16 1.10
CA PHE A 497 52.96 15.22 1.82
C PHE A 497 52.97 15.33 3.35
N LYS A 498 52.05 16.09 3.97
CA LYS A 498 52.02 16.28 5.44
C LYS A 498 50.74 15.78 6.15
N SER A 499 49.84 15.07 5.48
CA SER A 499 48.61 14.54 6.11
C SER A 499 48.48 13.01 6.08
N LEU A 500 49.55 12.29 5.70
CA LEU A 500 49.60 10.82 5.63
C LEU A 500 50.45 10.17 6.76
N HIS A 501 50.68 10.86 7.88
CA HIS A 501 51.57 10.35 8.94
C HIS A 501 51.01 10.42 10.39
N GLU A 502 49.73 10.76 10.63
CA GLU A 502 49.23 10.98 12.01
C GLU A 502 47.90 10.30 12.40
N SER A 503 47.45 9.23 11.73
CA SER A 503 46.28 8.47 12.26
C SER A 503 46.28 6.96 11.99
N ALA A 504 47.46 6.36 11.84
CA ALA A 504 47.65 4.93 12.01
C ALA A 504 48.62 4.70 13.18
N PHE A 505 48.06 4.32 14.34
CA PHE A 505 48.69 3.79 15.56
C PHE A 505 49.16 4.75 16.68
N GLY A 506 48.49 4.62 17.84
CA GLY A 506 48.99 4.90 19.21
C GLY A 506 48.29 6.08 19.91
N GLY A 507 47.49 5.97 20.98
CA GLY A 507 47.28 4.90 21.97
C GLY A 507 47.57 5.43 23.40
N ASN A 508 46.68 5.15 24.35
CA ASN A 508 46.71 5.37 25.83
C ASN A 508 46.35 6.81 26.30
N TRP A 509 45.33 7.05 27.14
CA TRP A 509 44.79 6.29 28.28
C TRP A 509 43.26 6.16 28.26
#